data_AF-A0A1M7T6I3-F1
#
_entry.id   AF-A0A1M7T6I3-F1
#
_cell.length_a   1.000
_cell.length_b   1.000
_cell.length_c   1.000
_cell.angle_alpha   90.00
_cell.angle_beta   90.00
_cell.angle_gamma   90.00
#
_symmetry.space_group_name_H-M   'P 1'
#
loop_
_entity.id
_entity.type
_entity.pdbx_description
1 polymer ?
#
loop_
_entity_poly.entity_id
_entity_poly.type
_entity_poly.pdbx_seq_one_letter_code
_entity_poly.pdbx_strand_id
1 'polypeptide(L)'
;MPTLTRRRSDNPHQETWHVYYGNVQVGRIGKRAGVPVDVDQWQWRCGFYPGCEPREHRYGTAADFFTALREFEAAWREIAMQTILIFITASFVLLTPQATLAQQACKCNIAGKIVCYPATTCGSAGGICNGVWPFPAGNYAQSCRSCVDSCAQLTCVCKKTDGHEQVTGINILSCPSQRLSNINGNLACGP
;
A
#
# COMPACT_ATOMS: atom_id res chain seq x y z
N MET A 1 4.73 6.53 -10.21
CA MET A 1 4.40 7.73 -9.42
C MET A 1 5.55 8.01 -8.48
N PRO A 2 6.12 9.23 -8.47
CA PRO A 2 7.17 9.59 -7.52
C PRO A 2 6.76 9.40 -6.07
N THR A 3 7.75 9.04 -5.24
CA THR A 3 7.56 8.74 -3.82
C THR A 3 7.17 9.99 -3.03
N LEU A 4 6.14 9.87 -2.21
CA LEU A 4 5.77 10.92 -1.26
C LEU A 4 6.76 10.97 -0.09
N THR A 5 7.24 12.17 0.21
CA THR A 5 8.11 12.42 1.36
C THR A 5 7.30 13.02 2.50
N ARG A 6 7.59 12.65 3.74
CA ARG A 6 6.88 13.14 4.93
C ARG A 6 7.86 13.82 5.87
N ARG A 7 7.48 14.97 6.40
CA ARG A 7 8.28 15.73 7.39
C ARG A 7 7.41 16.05 8.59
N ARG A 8 7.89 15.74 9.78
CA ARG A 8 7.19 16.10 11.01
C ARG A 8 7.27 17.60 11.22
N SER A 9 6.16 18.22 11.59
CA SER A 9 6.12 19.62 12.00
C SER A 9 6.75 19.75 13.38
N ASP A 10 7.54 20.81 13.58
CA ASP A 10 8.13 21.15 14.87
C ASP A 10 7.09 21.84 15.76
N ASN A 11 6.14 21.04 16.25
CA ASN A 11 5.14 21.49 17.22
C ASN A 11 5.04 20.46 18.35
N PRO A 12 5.50 20.80 19.57
CA PRO A 12 5.50 19.87 20.70
C PRO A 12 4.08 19.55 21.20
N HIS A 13 3.09 20.40 20.93
CA HIS A 13 1.73 20.23 21.42
C HIS A 13 0.82 19.46 20.46
N GLN A 14 1.24 19.28 19.20
CA GLN A 14 0.40 18.64 18.20
C GLN A 14 1.22 17.85 17.20
N GLU A 15 1.03 16.53 17.21
CA GLU A 15 1.68 15.69 16.23
C GLU A 15 1.11 15.94 14.83
N THR A 16 1.98 16.38 13.92
CA THR A 16 1.62 16.74 12.56
C THR A 16 2.73 16.35 11.60
N TRP A 17 2.32 15.85 10.44
CA TRP A 17 3.15 15.43 9.33
C TRP A 17 2.75 16.20 8.07
N HIS A 18 3.69 16.91 7.47
CA HIS A 18 3.54 17.52 6.15
C HIS A 18 3.96 16.51 5.08
N VAL A 19 3.12 16.35 4.05
CA VAL A 19 3.37 15.40 2.95
C VAL A 19 3.78 16.18 1.71
N TYR A 20 4.83 15.71 1.03
CA TYR A 20 5.44 16.34 -0.12
C TYR A 20 5.51 15.40 -1.31
N TYR A 21 5.26 15.94 -2.49
CA TYR A 21 5.58 15.33 -3.77
C TYR A 21 6.72 16.12 -4.42
N GLY A 22 7.91 15.52 -4.45
CA GLY A 22 9.14 16.27 -4.71
C GLY A 22 9.29 17.41 -3.69
N ASN A 23 9.26 18.66 -4.17
CA ASN A 23 9.39 19.86 -3.32
C ASN A 23 8.04 20.54 -3.03
N VAL A 24 6.93 20.01 -3.54
CA VAL A 24 5.60 20.60 -3.38
C VAL A 24 4.90 19.95 -2.19
N GLN A 25 4.39 20.76 -1.25
CA GLN A 25 3.56 20.24 -0.17
C GLN A 25 2.17 19.91 -0.71
N VAL A 26 1.81 18.64 -0.64
CA VAL A 26 0.56 18.09 -1.22
C VAL A 26 -0.45 17.68 -0.15
N GLY A 27 -0.12 17.91 1.12
CA GLY A 27 -1.03 17.61 2.19
C GLY A 27 -0.47 17.72 3.59
N ARG A 28 -1.32 17.35 4.54
CA ARG A 28 -1.02 17.28 5.97
C ARG A 28 -1.80 16.12 6.60
N ILE A 29 -1.14 15.38 7.48
CA ILE A 29 -1.75 14.41 8.38
C ILE A 29 -1.46 14.88 9.80
N GLY A 30 -2.43 14.91 10.68
CA GLY A 30 -2.19 15.38 12.05
C GLY A 30 -3.17 14.83 13.05
N LYS A 31 -2.71 14.73 14.30
CA LYS A 31 -3.55 14.37 15.43
C LYS A 31 -4.53 15.52 15.72
N ARG A 32 -5.79 15.16 15.92
CA ARG A 32 -6.86 16.09 16.27
C ARG A 32 -6.71 16.46 17.74
N ALA A 33 -6.80 17.75 18.04
CA ALA A 33 -6.75 18.26 19.40
C ALA A 33 -8.18 18.48 19.92
N GLY A 34 -8.41 18.16 21.20
CA GLY A 34 -9.70 18.43 21.86
C GLY A 34 -10.87 17.54 21.42
N VAL A 35 -10.59 16.39 20.79
CA VAL A 35 -11.63 15.41 20.42
C VAL A 35 -11.73 14.31 21.47
N PRO A 36 -12.94 13.76 21.73
CA PRO A 36 -13.13 12.60 22.59
C PRO A 36 -12.23 11.41 22.21
N VAL A 37 -11.87 10.54 23.16
CA VAL A 37 -10.92 9.43 22.91
C VAL A 37 -11.49 8.30 22.05
N ASP A 38 -12.82 8.23 21.95
CA ASP A 38 -13.58 7.21 21.23
C ASP A 38 -13.86 7.55 19.77
N VAL A 39 -13.52 8.77 19.33
CA VAL A 39 -13.61 9.17 17.91
C VAL A 39 -12.28 9.06 17.19
N ASP A 40 -12.31 9.14 15.87
CA ASP A 40 -11.12 9.19 15.03
C ASP A 40 -10.14 10.28 15.51
N GLN A 41 -8.96 9.86 15.95
CA GLN A 41 -7.95 10.73 16.55
C GLN A 41 -7.09 11.46 15.50
N TRP A 42 -7.13 11.01 14.25
CA TRP A 42 -6.31 11.54 13.17
C TRP A 42 -7.18 12.19 12.10
N GLN A 43 -6.65 13.24 11.49
CA GLN A 43 -7.21 13.85 10.30
C GLN A 43 -6.14 13.93 9.21
N TRP A 44 -6.58 13.84 7.96
CA TRP A 44 -5.75 14.01 6.80
C TRP A 44 -6.42 14.96 5.80
N ARG A 45 -5.59 15.71 5.08
CA ARG A 45 -6.01 16.55 3.95
C ARG A 45 -5.00 16.43 2.82
N CYS A 46 -5.50 16.24 1.61
CA CYS A 46 -4.76 15.99 0.38
C CYS A 46 -5.18 17.01 -0.70
N GLY A 47 -4.20 17.61 -1.37
CA GLY A 47 -4.41 18.54 -2.48
C GLY A 47 -3.21 19.47 -2.72
N PHE A 48 -3.13 20.07 -3.90
CA PHE A 48 -2.04 20.95 -4.28
C PHE A 48 -2.25 22.37 -3.75
N TYR A 49 -1.21 22.97 -3.17
CA TYR A 49 -1.15 24.40 -2.94
C TYR A 49 0.24 24.94 -3.33
N PRO A 50 0.34 25.92 -4.24
CA PRO A 50 -0.73 26.54 -5.05
C PRO A 50 -1.12 25.66 -6.25
N GLY A 51 -2.41 25.59 -6.63
CA GLY A 51 -2.82 24.96 -7.90
C GLY A 51 -4.13 24.14 -7.94
N CYS A 52 -4.80 23.88 -6.81
CA CYS A 52 -6.12 23.22 -6.81
C CYS A 52 -7.24 24.19 -6.44
N GLU A 53 -8.40 24.07 -7.10
CA GLU A 53 -9.61 24.80 -6.70
C GLU A 53 -10.13 24.26 -5.34
N PRO A 54 -10.85 25.07 -4.53
CA PRO A 54 -11.30 24.67 -3.19
C PRO A 54 -12.09 23.35 -3.07
N ARG A 55 -12.66 22.84 -4.18
CA ARG A 55 -13.43 21.58 -4.23
C ARG A 55 -12.60 20.35 -4.62
N GLU A 56 -11.33 20.51 -4.98
CA GLU A 56 -10.45 19.40 -5.37
C GLU A 56 -9.65 18.82 -4.20
N HIS A 57 -9.69 19.49 -3.05
CA HIS A 57 -9.09 18.99 -1.82
C HIS A 57 -9.89 17.81 -1.27
N ARG A 58 -9.19 16.73 -0.98
CA ARG A 58 -9.75 15.55 -0.31
C ARG A 58 -9.35 15.57 1.15
N TYR A 59 -10.25 15.19 2.03
CA TYR A 59 -10.02 15.17 3.47
C TYR A 59 -10.72 13.96 4.09
N GLY A 60 -10.26 13.57 5.27
CA GLY A 60 -10.86 12.48 6.04
C GLY A 60 -10.31 12.39 7.45
N THR A 61 -10.89 11.48 8.23
CA THR A 61 -10.47 11.15 9.59
C THR A 61 -10.17 9.68 9.71
N ALA A 62 -9.34 9.32 10.68
CA ALA A 62 -9.02 7.92 10.97
C ALA A 62 -8.69 7.71 12.45
N ALA A 63 -8.88 6.48 12.92
CA ALA A 63 -8.55 6.09 14.29
C ALA A 63 -7.05 6.22 14.59
N ASP A 64 -6.19 5.94 13.61
CA ASP A 64 -4.73 5.91 13.75
C ASP A 64 -4.00 6.55 12.56
N PHE A 65 -2.70 6.81 12.74
CA PHE A 65 -1.85 7.45 11.73
C PHE A 65 -1.69 6.62 10.45
N PHE A 66 -1.59 5.30 10.55
CA PHE A 66 -1.38 4.43 9.40
C PHE A 66 -2.63 4.37 8.53
N THR A 67 -3.80 4.31 9.16
CA THR A 67 -5.08 4.40 8.46
C THR A 67 -5.24 5.76 7.78
N ALA A 68 -4.91 6.86 8.46
CA ALA A 68 -4.92 8.20 7.86
C ALA A 68 -3.96 8.31 6.66
N LEU A 69 -2.77 7.70 6.75
CA LEU A 69 -1.79 7.69 5.67
C LEU A 69 -2.27 6.88 4.46
N ARG A 70 -2.84 5.69 4.69
CA ARG A 70 -3.37 4.82 3.63
C ARG A 70 -4.46 5.54 2.84
N GLU A 71 -5.38 6.20 3.54
CA GLU A 71 -6.46 6.95 2.91
C GLU A 71 -5.96 8.20 2.20
N PHE A 72 -4.98 8.91 2.79
CA PHE A 72 -4.30 10.00 2.12
C PHE A 72 -3.66 9.57 0.80
N GLU A 73 -2.93 8.45 0.79
CA GLU A 73 -2.26 7.94 -0.41
C GLU A 73 -3.27 7.49 -1.47
N ALA A 74 -4.40 6.90 -1.07
CA ALA A 74 -5.49 6.58 -1.99
C ALA A 74 -6.06 7.84 -2.64
N ALA A 75 -6.38 8.86 -1.83
CA ALA A 75 -6.87 10.15 -2.33
C ALA A 75 -5.85 10.85 -3.25
N TRP A 76 -4.57 10.77 -2.91
CA TRP A 76 -3.49 11.32 -3.73
C TRP A 76 -3.41 10.67 -5.10
N ARG A 77 -3.59 9.34 -5.20
CA ARG A 77 -3.58 8.63 -6.49
C ARG A 77 -4.69 9.14 -7.40
N GLU A 78 -5.87 9.40 -6.86
CA GLU A 78 -7.00 9.92 -7.64
C GLU A 78 -6.69 11.32 -8.19
N ILE A 79 -6.24 12.24 -7.33
CA ILE A 79 -5.88 13.62 -7.73
C ILE A 79 -4.73 13.61 -8.75
N ALA A 80 -3.67 12.85 -8.48
CA ALA A 80 -2.50 12.78 -9.36
C ALA A 80 -2.80 12.13 -10.72
N MET A 81 -3.78 11.22 -10.80
CA MET A 81 -4.25 10.68 -12.08
C MET A 81 -5.08 11.68 -12.87
N GLN A 82 -5.87 12.52 -12.19
CA GLN A 82 -6.74 13.50 -12.85
C GLN A 82 -5.95 14.63 -13.53
N THR A 83 -4.80 15.04 -12.98
CA THR A 83 -3.90 16.04 -13.60
C THR A 83 -3.18 15.52 -14.85
N ILE A 84 -2.95 14.20 -14.97
CA ILE A 84 -2.31 13.59 -16.15
C ILE A 84 -3.26 13.55 -17.36
N LEU A 85 -4.57 13.52 -17.14
CA LEU A 85 -5.58 13.51 -18.21
C LEU A 85 -5.71 14.86 -18.92
N ILE A 86 -5.52 15.99 -18.24
CA ILE A 86 -5.71 17.34 -18.83
C ILE A 86 -4.65 17.66 -19.89
N PHE A 87 -3.43 17.11 -19.77
CA PHE A 87 -2.36 17.31 -20.77
C PHE A 87 -2.45 16.38 -21.97
N ILE A 88 -3.22 15.28 -21.89
CA ILE A 88 -3.33 14.29 -22.98
C ILE A 88 -4.59 14.51 -23.83
N THR A 89 -5.66 15.09 -23.26
CA THR A 89 -6.94 15.25 -23.97
C THR A 89 -6.97 16.34 -25.03
N ALA A 90 -5.97 17.21 -25.13
CA ALA A 90 -5.98 18.30 -26.12
C ALA A 90 -5.47 17.91 -27.52
N SER A 91 -4.78 16.76 -27.69
CA SER A 91 -4.12 16.49 -28.98
C SER A 91 -4.19 15.06 -29.54
N PHE A 92 -4.75 14.05 -28.87
CA PHE A 92 -4.66 12.68 -29.39
C PHE A 92 -5.92 11.84 -29.14
N VAL A 93 -7.00 12.13 -29.90
CA VAL A 93 -8.26 11.36 -29.86
C VAL A 93 -8.27 10.16 -30.81
N LEU A 94 -7.31 9.95 -31.72
CA LEU A 94 -7.43 8.85 -32.69
C LEU A 94 -6.11 8.11 -32.86
N LEU A 95 -5.92 7.01 -32.11
CA LEU A 95 -5.27 5.75 -32.52
C LEU A 95 -5.04 4.88 -31.28
N THR A 96 -5.94 3.93 -31.05
CA THR A 96 -5.80 2.83 -30.07
C THR A 96 -4.71 1.84 -30.55
N PRO A 97 -4.04 1.09 -29.65
CA PRO A 97 -4.69 -0.07 -29.03
C PRO A 97 -4.65 0.00 -27.51
N GLN A 98 -5.57 -0.72 -26.88
CA GLN A 98 -5.51 -1.01 -25.45
C GLN A 98 -4.14 -1.60 -25.12
N ALA A 99 -3.23 -0.78 -24.61
CA ALA A 99 -2.13 -1.27 -23.81
C ALA A 99 -2.80 -1.83 -22.56
N THR A 100 -3.07 -3.14 -22.57
CA THR A 100 -3.32 -3.90 -21.37
C THR A 100 -2.22 -3.49 -20.38
N LEU A 101 -2.59 -2.74 -19.34
CA LEU A 101 -1.73 -2.52 -18.19
C LEU A 101 -1.49 -3.91 -17.58
N ALA A 102 -0.48 -4.62 -18.09
CA ALA A 102 0.09 -5.76 -17.40
C ALA A 102 0.56 -5.19 -16.06
N GLN A 103 -0.21 -5.45 -15.00
CA GLN A 103 0.13 -5.08 -13.63
C GLN A 103 1.54 -5.58 -13.36
N GLN A 104 2.52 -4.69 -13.35
CA GLN A 104 3.92 -5.06 -13.18
C GLN A 104 4.08 -5.62 -11.77
N ALA A 105 4.34 -6.93 -11.66
CA ALA A 105 4.59 -7.57 -10.38
C ALA A 105 6.10 -7.46 -10.07
N CYS A 106 6.43 -6.64 -9.08
CA CYS A 106 7.80 -6.48 -8.60
C CYS A 106 8.06 -7.37 -7.39
N LYS A 107 9.17 -8.11 -7.41
CA LYS A 107 9.67 -8.93 -6.29
C LYS A 107 11.02 -8.41 -5.85
N CYS A 108 11.36 -8.58 -4.58
CA CYS A 108 12.75 -8.48 -4.16
C CYS A 108 13.48 -9.81 -4.45
N ASN A 109 14.66 -9.74 -5.07
CA ASN A 109 15.50 -10.90 -5.28
C ASN A 109 16.26 -11.28 -4.00
N ILE A 110 17.00 -12.39 -4.03
CA ILE A 110 17.85 -12.84 -2.90
C ILE A 110 18.94 -11.83 -2.49
N ALA A 111 19.23 -10.85 -3.34
CA ALA A 111 20.15 -9.75 -3.04
C ALA A 111 19.42 -8.50 -2.47
N GLY A 112 18.12 -8.60 -2.16
CA GLY A 112 17.31 -7.49 -1.63
C GLY A 112 16.99 -6.39 -2.65
N LYS A 113 17.21 -6.64 -3.94
CA LYS A 113 16.92 -5.69 -5.02
C LYS A 113 15.53 -5.94 -5.59
N ILE A 114 14.75 -4.87 -5.76
CA ILE A 114 13.45 -4.92 -6.45
C ILE A 114 13.69 -5.22 -7.94
N VAL A 115 13.13 -6.33 -8.42
CA VAL A 115 13.12 -6.80 -9.81
C VAL A 115 11.67 -6.97 -10.24
N CYS A 116 11.28 -6.32 -11.33
CA CYS A 116 9.91 -6.37 -11.86
C CYS A 116 9.83 -7.30 -13.08
N TYR A 117 8.83 -8.18 -13.08
CA TYR A 117 8.54 -9.08 -14.20
C TYR A 117 7.21 -8.68 -14.87
N PRO A 118 7.07 -8.85 -16.20
CA PRO A 118 5.79 -8.66 -16.87
C PRO A 118 4.78 -9.69 -16.30
N ALA A 119 3.54 -9.26 -16.07
CA ALA A 119 2.45 -10.12 -15.61
C ALA A 119 2.02 -11.08 -16.73
N THR A 120 2.81 -12.12 -16.98
CA THR A 120 2.50 -13.11 -18.02
C THR A 120 2.03 -14.45 -17.46
N THR A 121 1.59 -14.53 -16.20
CA THR A 121 0.97 -15.75 -15.65
C THR A 121 -0.14 -15.48 -14.61
N CYS A 122 -1.12 -14.67 -14.98
CA CYS A 122 -2.47 -14.82 -14.43
C CYS A 122 -3.38 -15.24 -15.60
N GLY A 123 -3.87 -16.48 -15.56
CA GLY A 123 -4.80 -16.98 -16.56
C GLY A 123 -6.00 -16.06 -16.67
N SER A 124 -6.30 -15.65 -17.88
CA SER A 124 -7.40 -14.77 -18.28
C SER A 124 -8.76 -15.39 -17.93
N ALA A 125 -9.27 -15.17 -16.73
CA ALA A 125 -10.69 -15.28 -16.39
C ALA A 125 -10.95 -14.46 -15.13
N GLY A 126 -11.74 -13.39 -15.24
CA GLY A 126 -12.02 -12.42 -14.17
C GLY A 126 -12.59 -13.00 -12.88
N GLY A 127 -11.72 -13.52 -12.02
CA GLY A 127 -12.02 -13.97 -10.67
C GLY A 127 -11.42 -13.05 -9.61
N ILE A 128 -12.15 -12.91 -8.50
CA ILE A 128 -11.67 -12.34 -7.23
C ILE A 128 -10.34 -13.02 -6.85
N CYS A 129 -9.27 -12.24 -6.64
CA CYS A 129 -7.97 -12.77 -6.24
C CYS A 129 -8.00 -13.26 -4.78
N ASN A 130 -8.52 -14.48 -4.56
CA ASN A 130 -8.24 -15.24 -3.35
C ASN A 130 -6.84 -15.85 -3.48
N GLY A 131 -5.84 -15.07 -3.05
CA GLY A 131 -4.43 -15.40 -3.18
C GLY A 131 -3.86 -15.10 -4.57
N VAL A 132 -2.53 -15.16 -4.68
CA VAL A 132 -1.68 -14.97 -5.88
C VAL A 132 -1.47 -13.50 -6.32
N TRP A 133 -0.28 -12.86 -6.25
CA TRP A 133 1.07 -13.25 -6.72
C TRP A 133 2.20 -12.40 -6.07
N PRO A 134 3.46 -12.90 -5.91
CA PRO A 134 3.91 -14.29 -5.91
C PRO A 134 4.63 -14.60 -4.60
N PHE A 135 3.87 -14.95 -3.58
CA PHE A 135 4.43 -15.43 -2.32
C PHE A 135 5.03 -16.84 -2.48
N PRO A 136 5.98 -17.24 -1.62
CA PRO A 136 6.56 -18.59 -1.62
C PRO A 136 5.51 -19.70 -1.59
N ALA A 137 5.80 -20.86 -2.16
CA ALA A 137 4.88 -22.00 -2.06
C ALA A 137 4.84 -22.54 -0.63
N GLY A 138 3.71 -23.13 -0.20
CA GLY A 138 3.63 -23.86 1.06
C GLY A 138 2.25 -23.87 1.72
N ASN A 139 2.12 -24.59 2.84
CA ASN A 139 0.82 -24.86 3.47
C ASN A 139 0.19 -23.62 4.16
N TYR A 140 0.99 -22.57 4.42
CA TYR A 140 0.50 -21.32 4.99
C TYR A 140 -0.54 -20.66 4.07
N ALA A 141 -0.45 -20.84 2.75
CA ALA A 141 -1.40 -20.28 1.78
C ALA A 141 -2.83 -20.81 1.96
N GLN A 142 -3.01 -21.95 2.64
CA GLN A 142 -4.32 -22.54 2.92
C GLN A 142 -4.95 -22.02 4.21
N SER A 143 -4.15 -21.41 5.10
CA SER A 143 -4.54 -21.08 6.48
C SER A 143 -4.19 -19.65 6.92
N CYS A 144 -3.48 -18.90 6.08
CA CYS A 144 -3.12 -17.51 6.29
C CYS A 144 -3.75 -16.63 5.20
N ARG A 145 -4.10 -15.40 5.57
CA ARG A 145 -4.65 -14.38 4.67
C ARG A 145 -4.02 -13.00 4.90
N SER A 146 -4.39 -12.04 4.05
CA SER A 146 -3.96 -10.64 4.15
C SER A 146 -2.43 -10.49 4.25
N CYS A 147 -1.71 -11.27 3.44
CA CYS A 147 -0.26 -11.24 3.39
C CYS A 147 0.24 -9.96 2.73
N VAL A 148 1.23 -9.33 3.35
CA VAL A 148 1.94 -8.15 2.86
C VAL A 148 3.43 -8.48 2.81
N ASP A 149 4.03 -8.33 1.65
CA ASP A 149 5.49 -8.44 1.48
C ASP A 149 6.13 -7.05 1.53
N SER A 150 7.13 -6.90 2.39
CA SER A 150 8.03 -5.75 2.40
C SER A 150 9.44 -6.24 2.03
N CYS A 151 9.56 -6.67 0.77
CA CYS A 151 10.77 -7.15 0.09
C CYS A 151 11.40 -8.45 0.60
N ALA A 152 11.66 -8.54 1.89
CA ALA A 152 12.20 -9.74 2.53
C ALA A 152 11.31 -10.20 3.67
N GLN A 153 10.58 -9.28 4.28
CA GLN A 153 9.70 -9.55 5.40
C GLN A 153 8.29 -9.81 4.88
N LEU A 154 7.87 -11.07 4.93
CA LEU A 154 6.48 -11.44 4.74
C LEU A 154 5.75 -11.29 6.07
N THR A 155 4.62 -10.60 6.07
CA THR A 155 3.71 -10.54 7.22
C THR A 155 2.33 -11.01 6.78
N CYS A 156 1.75 -11.96 7.49
CA CYS A 156 0.41 -12.49 7.20
C CYS A 156 -0.42 -12.61 8.47
N VAL A 157 -1.74 -12.71 8.30
CA VAL A 157 -2.66 -13.14 9.35
C VAL A 157 -2.86 -14.64 9.23
N CYS A 158 -2.32 -15.42 10.17
CA CYS A 158 -2.36 -16.87 10.14
C CYS A 158 -3.29 -17.44 11.21
N LYS A 159 -4.05 -18.47 10.84
CA LYS A 159 -4.94 -19.19 11.75
C LYS A 159 -4.15 -20.21 12.59
N LYS A 160 -4.40 -20.20 13.90
CA LYS A 160 -3.92 -21.18 14.88
C LYS A 160 -4.78 -22.44 14.89
N THR A 161 -4.32 -23.48 15.58
CA THR A 161 -5.10 -24.71 15.78
C THR A 161 -6.36 -24.51 16.63
N ASP A 162 -6.35 -23.53 17.53
CA ASP A 162 -7.50 -23.12 18.37
C ASP A 162 -8.56 -22.32 17.60
N GLY A 163 -8.32 -22.01 16.32
CA GLY A 163 -9.20 -21.23 15.47
C GLY A 163 -9.01 -19.72 15.55
N HIS A 164 -8.26 -19.21 16.52
CA HIS A 164 -7.88 -17.80 16.60
C HIS A 164 -6.85 -17.47 15.53
N GLU A 165 -6.75 -16.19 15.21
CA GLU A 165 -5.84 -15.69 14.19
C GLU A 165 -4.84 -14.74 14.80
N GLN A 166 -3.61 -14.79 14.29
CA GLN A 166 -2.55 -13.92 14.74
C GLN A 166 -1.76 -13.37 13.56
N VAL A 167 -1.27 -12.15 13.73
CA VAL A 167 -0.35 -11.54 12.79
C VAL A 167 1.05 -12.10 13.06
N THR A 168 1.66 -12.70 12.06
CA THR A 168 2.99 -13.30 12.14
C THR A 168 3.79 -12.89 10.91
N GLY A 169 5.10 -12.75 11.06
CA GLY A 169 5.97 -12.43 9.94
C GLY A 169 7.30 -13.18 9.98
N ILE A 170 7.88 -13.36 8.81
CA ILE A 170 9.13 -14.08 8.61
C ILE A 170 9.97 -13.42 7.52
N ASN A 171 11.29 -13.47 7.68
CA ASN A 171 12.21 -13.12 6.62
C ASN A 171 12.30 -14.29 5.62
N ILE A 172 11.69 -14.11 4.46
CA ILE A 172 11.63 -15.12 3.39
C ILE A 172 13.02 -15.45 2.84
N LEU A 173 13.94 -14.48 2.84
CA LEU A 173 15.31 -14.67 2.35
C LEU A 173 16.13 -15.58 3.27
N SER A 174 15.70 -15.74 4.52
CA SER A 174 16.31 -16.65 5.48
C SER A 174 15.85 -18.11 5.32
N CYS A 175 14.90 -18.40 4.41
CA CYS A 175 14.39 -19.75 4.18
C CYS A 175 15.13 -20.46 3.03
N PRO A 176 15.93 -21.50 3.29
CA PRO A 176 16.69 -22.20 2.25
C PRO A 176 15.82 -22.91 1.22
N SER A 177 14.67 -23.43 1.67
CA SER A 177 13.72 -24.18 0.85
C SER A 177 12.87 -23.30 -0.07
N GLN A 178 12.90 -21.97 0.11
CA GLN A 178 11.97 -21.03 -0.55
C GLN A 178 10.49 -21.41 -0.38
N ARG A 179 10.18 -22.14 0.70
CA ARG A 179 8.82 -22.58 1.04
C ARG A 179 8.51 -22.14 2.45
N LEU A 180 7.24 -21.80 2.68
CA LEU A 180 6.77 -21.33 3.97
C LEU A 180 5.71 -22.26 4.54
N SER A 181 5.60 -22.29 5.85
CA SER A 181 4.61 -23.11 6.54
C SER A 181 3.98 -22.35 7.67
N ASN A 182 2.71 -22.64 7.94
CA ASN A 182 2.02 -22.16 9.12
C ASN A 182 2.09 -23.25 10.20
N ILE A 183 2.80 -22.97 11.30
CA ILE A 183 2.95 -23.86 12.45
C ILE A 183 2.22 -23.22 13.63
N ASN A 184 1.00 -23.71 13.91
CA ASN A 184 0.13 -23.19 14.98
C ASN A 184 -0.03 -21.65 14.95
N GLY A 185 -0.31 -21.10 13.77
CA GLY A 185 -0.48 -19.67 13.52
C GLY A 185 0.83 -18.89 13.38
N ASN A 186 2.01 -19.51 13.45
CA ASN A 186 3.30 -18.86 13.24
C ASN A 186 3.87 -19.22 11.86
N LEU A 187 4.28 -18.20 11.10
CA LEU A 187 4.95 -18.37 9.81
C LEU A 187 6.38 -18.86 10.03
N ALA A 188 6.71 -20.02 9.46
CA ALA A 188 8.00 -20.68 9.54
C ALA A 188 8.49 -21.10 8.15
N CYS A 189 9.78 -21.41 8.01
CA CYS A 189 10.28 -22.04 6.78
C CYS A 189 9.72 -23.48 6.70
N GLY A 190 9.14 -23.83 5.56
CA GLY A 190 8.62 -25.17 5.28
C GLY A 190 9.66 -26.04 4.57
N PRO A 191 9.48 -27.37 4.55
CA PRO A 191 10.28 -28.28 3.73
C PRO A 191 9.98 -28.15 2.23
#